data_AF-I3WCN0-F1
#
_entry.id   AF-I3WCN0-F1
#
_cell.length_a   1.000
_cell.length_b   1.000
_cell.length_c   1.000
_cell.angle_alpha   90.00
_cell.angle_beta   90.00
_cell.angle_gamma   90.00
#
_symmetry.space_group_name_H-M   'P 1'
#
loop_
_entity.id
_entity.type
_entity.pdbx_description
1 polymer ?
#
loop_
_entity_poly.entity_id
_entity_poly.type
_entity_poly.pdbx_seq_one_letter_code
_entity_poly.pdbx_strand_id
1 'polypeptide(L)' 'AGNAVLPPGAGLQMTSYGSGMGVLWDGSSGVHSDLVPDLMAFGGAQERLNKEIGDVRARIYRSHLNCTVFP' A
#
# COMPACT_ATOMS: atom_id res chain seq x y z
N ALA A 1 8.41 -9.64 12.31
CA ALA A 1 9.25 -8.47 12.58
C ALA A 1 8.97 -7.45 11.48
N GLY A 2 8.30 -6.33 11.67
CA GLY A 2 7.93 -5.63 12.90
C GLY A 2 8.17 -4.14 12.66
N ASN A 3 7.35 -3.55 11.78
CA ASN A 3 7.21 -2.13 11.47
C ASN A 3 8.34 -1.22 11.99
N ALA A 4 9.36 -1.02 11.16
CA ALA A 4 10.30 0.07 11.38
C ALA A 4 9.52 1.38 11.48
N VAL A 5 9.96 2.29 12.37
CA VAL A 5 9.39 3.64 12.44
C VAL A 5 9.59 4.29 11.08
N LEU A 6 8.50 4.40 10.33
CA LEU A 6 8.51 5.06 9.03
C LEU A 6 8.63 6.57 9.24
N PRO A 7 9.23 7.31 8.29
CA PRO A 7 9.21 8.77 8.31
C PRO A 7 7.77 9.30 8.46
N PRO A 8 7.55 10.45 9.14
CA PRO A 8 6.22 11.05 9.24
C PRO A 8 5.56 11.21 7.88
N GLY A 9 4.33 10.72 7.74
CA GLY A 9 3.57 10.80 6.48
C GLY A 9 3.89 9.72 5.44
N ALA A 10 4.84 8.81 5.70
CA ALA A 10 5.16 7.73 4.76
C ALA A 10 4.12 6.60 4.73
N GLY A 11 3.28 6.50 5.77
CA GLY A 11 2.32 5.40 5.86
C GLY A 11 1.38 5.47 7.05
N LEU A 12 0.64 4.38 7.25
CA LEU A 12 -0.27 4.15 8.38
C LEU A 12 -0.10 2.72 8.92
N GLN A 13 -0.58 2.50 10.13
CA GLN A 13 -0.64 1.19 10.78
C GLN A 13 -2.05 0.96 11.31
N MET A 14 -2.58 -0.25 11.15
CA MET A 14 -3.89 -0.64 11.68
C MET A 14 -3.87 -2.05 12.27
N THR A 15 -4.79 -2.32 13.20
CA THR A 15 -4.97 -3.61 13.89
C THR A 15 -6.45 -3.87 14.16
N SER A 16 -6.87 -5.12 14.15
CA SER A 16 -8.25 -5.56 14.41
C SER A 16 -8.29 -7.03 14.79
N TYR A 17 -8.98 -7.44 15.86
CA TYR A 17 -9.19 -8.85 16.29
C TYR A 17 -8.00 -9.82 16.01
N GLY A 18 -6.77 -9.38 16.27
CA GLY A 18 -5.54 -10.16 16.03
C GLY A 18 -4.93 -10.04 14.62
N SER A 19 -5.69 -9.58 13.63
CA SER A 19 -5.18 -9.21 12.29
C SER A 19 -4.59 -7.80 12.31
N GLY A 20 -3.67 -7.51 11.39
CA GLY A 20 -3.12 -6.18 11.25
C GLY A 20 -2.39 -5.96 9.95
N MET A 21 -2.20 -4.69 9.60
CA MET A 21 -1.34 -4.32 8.47
C MET A 21 -0.68 -2.96 8.65
N GLY A 22 0.46 -2.80 7.98
CA GLY A 22 0.99 -1.49 7.61
C GLY A 22 0.60 -1.13 6.18
N VAL A 23 0.52 0.17 5.91
CA VAL A 23 0.34 0.74 4.58
C VAL A 23 1.52 1.68 4.33
N LEU A 24 2.33 1.41 3.32
CA LEU A 24 3.38 2.32 2.84
C LEU A 24 2.93 2.95 1.52
N TRP A 25 2.74 4.26 1.54
CA TRP A 25 2.12 4.97 0.42
C TRP A 25 2.92 4.85 -0.87
N ASP A 26 2.20 4.66 -1.97
CA ASP A 26 2.70 4.71 -3.36
C ASP A 26 3.80 3.68 -3.70
N GLY A 27 4.05 2.71 -2.79
CA GLY A 27 5.08 1.68 -2.92
C GLY A 27 4.62 0.41 -3.66
N SER A 28 3.76 0.49 -4.68
CA SER A 28 3.20 -0.71 -5.34
C SER A 28 4.24 -1.66 -5.94
N SER A 29 5.45 -1.19 -6.26
CA SER A 29 6.54 -2.04 -6.72
C SER A 29 7.18 -2.88 -5.61
N GLY A 30 6.88 -2.59 -4.34
CA GLY A 30 7.39 -3.32 -3.18
C GLY A 30 8.90 -3.52 -3.23
N VAL A 31 9.33 -4.78 -3.19
CA VAL A 31 10.75 -5.18 -3.20
C VAL A 31 11.26 -5.62 -4.58
N HIS A 32 10.48 -5.42 -5.64
CA HIS A 32 10.90 -5.76 -7.00
C HIS A 32 11.97 -4.78 -7.51
N SER A 33 13.05 -5.29 -8.11
CA SER A 33 14.13 -4.47 -8.67
C SER A 33 13.88 -4.07 -10.12
N ASP A 34 13.79 -5.06 -11.02
CA ASP A 34 13.79 -4.81 -12.47
C ASP A 34 12.40 -4.40 -12.99
N LEU A 35 11.34 -4.66 -12.22
CA LEU A 35 9.95 -4.45 -12.62
C LEU A 35 9.36 -3.11 -12.15
N VAL A 36 10.15 -2.26 -11.48
CA VAL A 36 9.65 -0.99 -10.92
C VAL A 36 8.93 -0.14 -11.97
N PRO A 37 9.48 0.12 -13.18
CA PRO A 37 8.81 0.99 -14.15
C PRO A 37 7.43 0.48 -14.56
N ASP A 38 7.35 -0.81 -14.86
CA ASP A 38 6.13 -1.45 -15.37
C ASP A 38 5.04 -1.53 -14.28
N LEU A 39 5.43 -1.88 -13.04
CA LEU A 39 4.49 -1.96 -11.92
C LEU A 39 3.97 -0.58 -11.52
N MET A 40 4.82 0.46 -11.57
CA MET A 40 4.39 1.83 -11.28
C MET A 40 3.44 2.37 -12.36
N ALA A 41 3.70 2.05 -13.64
CA ALA A 41 2.83 2.40 -14.76
C ALA A 41 1.47 1.69 -14.65
N PHE A 42 1.46 0.39 -14.35
CA PHE A 42 0.22 -0.36 -14.13
C PHE A 42 -0.58 0.20 -12.93
N GLY A 43 0.11 0.54 -11.85
CA GLY A 43 -0.49 1.21 -10.68
C GLY A 43 -1.15 2.55 -11.00
N GLY A 44 -0.84 3.16 -12.16
CA GLY A 44 -1.55 4.31 -12.72
C GLY A 44 -3.06 4.08 -12.94
N ALA A 45 -3.52 2.82 -12.91
CA ALA A 45 -4.95 2.48 -12.84
C ALA A 45 -5.70 3.17 -11.70
N GLN A 46 -5.00 3.72 -10.69
CA GLN A 46 -5.53 4.62 -9.67
C GLN A 46 -6.48 5.70 -10.24
N GLU A 47 -6.18 6.30 -11.40
CA GLU A 47 -7.00 7.38 -11.96
C GLU A 47 -8.43 6.92 -12.28
N ARG A 48 -8.59 5.68 -12.77
CA ARG A 48 -9.91 5.09 -13.00
C ARG A 48 -10.61 4.80 -11.67
N LEU A 49 -9.87 4.24 -10.72
CA LEU A 49 -10.38 3.87 -9.39
C LEU A 49 -10.81 5.09 -8.55
N ASN A 50 -10.21 6.27 -8.74
CA ASN A 50 -10.63 7.49 -8.05
C ASN A 50 -12.14 7.75 -8.21
N LYS A 51 -12.70 7.47 -9.40
CA LYS A 51 -14.13 7.66 -9.69
C LYS A 51 -15.03 6.62 -9.02
N GLU A 52 -14.51 5.42 -8.76
CA GLU A 52 -15.29 4.29 -8.25
C GLU A 52 -15.22 4.16 -6.73
N ILE A 53 -14.04 4.40 -6.15
CA ILE A 53 -13.76 4.12 -4.72
C ILE A 53 -13.21 5.33 -3.97
N GLY A 54 -13.05 6.48 -4.64
CA GLY A 54 -12.53 7.71 -4.07
C GLY A 54 -11.00 7.69 -3.89
N ASP A 55 -10.43 8.89 -3.76
CA ASP A 55 -8.97 9.12 -3.84
C ASP A 55 -8.18 8.33 -2.79
N VAL A 56 -8.68 8.26 -1.55
CA VAL A 56 -7.96 7.57 -0.46
C VAL A 56 -7.87 6.07 -0.71
N ARG A 57 -8.96 5.44 -1.12
CA ARG A 57 -8.98 3.97 -1.38
C ARG A 57 -8.24 3.63 -2.67
N ALA A 58 -8.32 4.49 -3.67
CA ALA A 58 -7.54 4.34 -4.90
C ALA A 58 -6.03 4.50 -4.65
N ARG A 59 -5.62 5.34 -3.70
CA ARG A 59 -4.22 5.40 -3.25
C ARG A 59 -3.79 4.15 -2.47
N ILE A 60 -4.66 3.61 -1.61
CA ILE A 60 -4.39 2.34 -0.92
C ILE A 60 -4.14 1.20 -1.92
N TYR A 61 -4.91 1.14 -3.02
CA TYR A 61 -4.74 0.12 -4.07
C TYR A 61 -3.31 0.03 -4.62
N ARG A 62 -2.62 1.17 -4.79
CA ARG A 62 -1.24 1.22 -5.29
C ARG A 62 -0.20 1.47 -4.20
N SER A 63 -0.52 1.11 -2.96
CA SER A 63 0.38 1.18 -1.81
C SER A 63 0.85 -0.21 -1.41
N HIS A 64 1.98 -0.30 -0.73
CA HIS A 64 2.47 -1.58 -0.22
C HIS A 64 1.77 -1.92 1.09
N LEU A 65 1.13 -3.10 1.17
CA LEU A 65 0.44 -3.60 2.36
C LEU A 65 1.18 -4.80 2.93
N ASN A 66 1.73 -4.69 4.13
CA ASN A 66 2.22 -5.86 4.88
C ASN A 66 1.11 -6.34 5.81
N CYS A 67 0.32 -7.30 5.36
CA CYS A 67 -0.87 -7.78 6.07
C CYS A 67 -0.65 -9.17 6.68
N THR A 68 -1.09 -9.36 7.92
CA THR A 68 -1.35 -10.66 8.51
C THR A 68 -2.84 -10.70 8.87
N VAL A 69 -3.56 -11.65 8.28
CA VAL A 69 -4.91 -12.00 8.71
C VAL A 69 -4.76 -13.10 9.75
N PHE A 70 -5.30 -12.88 10.95
CA PHE A 70 -5.11 -13.76 12.09
C PHE A 70 -5.47 -15.22 11.79
N PRO A 71 -4.72 -16.19 12.33
CA PRO A 71 -3.51 -16.03 13.15
C PRO A 71 -2.26 -15.60 12.38
#